data_AF-A0A3M6BL91-F1
#
_entry.id   AF-A0A3M6BL91-F1
#
_cell.length_a   1.000
_cell.length_b   1.000
_cell.length_c   1.000
_cell.angle_alpha   90.00
_cell.angle_beta   90.00
_cell.angle_gamma   90.00
#
_symmetry.space_group_name_H-M   'P 1'
#
loop_
_entity.id
_entity.type
_entity.pdbx_description
1 polymer ?
#
loop_
_entity_poly.entity_id
_entity_poly.type
_entity_poly.pdbx_seq_one_letter_code
_entity_poly.pdbx_strand_id
1 'polypeptide(L)'
;ARERLQEQLTLELDGALLITPSVAHVAPPLAPLLNDEELFIQTNLATLRLTMPGSLLNMPGVSLPSGCDASGLPTGLLLSAPAGEDARL
;
A
#
# COMPACT_ATOMS: atom_id res chain seq x y z
N ALA A 1 -3.39 -19.27 -10.06
CA ALA A 1 -3.56 -18.82 -8.66
C ALA A 1 -3.84 -17.31 -8.58
N ARG A 2 -2.97 -16.47 -9.18
CA ARG A 2 -3.15 -15.01 -9.27
C ARG A 2 -4.47 -14.60 -9.95
N GLU A 3 -4.78 -15.13 -11.13
CA GLU A 3 -6.02 -14.82 -11.87
C GLU A 3 -7.27 -15.08 -11.02
N ARG A 4 -7.35 -16.25 -10.38
CA ARG A 4 -8.41 -16.58 -9.43
C ARG A 4 -8.56 -15.55 -8.30
N LEU A 5 -7.45 -15.03 -7.77
CA LEU A 5 -7.49 -13.99 -6.72
C LEU A 5 -7.94 -12.64 -7.29
N GLN A 6 -7.59 -12.30 -8.53
CA GLN A 6 -8.07 -11.09 -9.20
C GLN A 6 -9.59 -11.17 -9.44
N GLU A 7 -10.10 -12.31 -9.90
CA GLU A 7 -11.54 -12.54 -10.07
C GLU A 7 -12.29 -12.44 -8.73
N GLN A 8 -11.76 -13.08 -7.68
CA GLN A 8 -12.33 -12.99 -6.33
C GLN A 8 -12.35 -11.55 -5.82
N LEU A 9 -11.24 -10.82 -5.96
CA LEU A 9 -11.15 -9.41 -5.56
C LEU A 9 -12.18 -8.55 -6.30
N THR A 10 -12.31 -8.70 -7.62
CA THR A 10 -13.29 -7.93 -8.40
C THR A 10 -14.73 -8.20 -7.92
N LEU A 11 -15.05 -9.46 -7.62
CA LEU A 11 -16.36 -9.84 -7.08
C LEU A 11 -16.58 -9.30 -5.66
N GLU A 12 -15.57 -9.36 -4.79
CA GLU A 12 -15.66 -8.86 -3.42
C GLU A 12 -15.80 -7.33 -3.35
N LEU A 13 -15.13 -6.61 -4.26
CA LEU A 13 -15.24 -5.15 -4.32
C LEU A 13 -16.60 -4.71 -4.86
N ASP A 14 -17.27 -5.49 -5.72
CA ASP A 14 -18.60 -5.19 -6.26
C ASP A 14 -18.74 -3.73 -6.77
N GLY A 15 -17.76 -3.29 -7.56
CA GLY A 15 -17.71 -1.92 -8.07
C GLY A 15 -17.29 -0.86 -7.04
N ALA A 16 -16.91 -1.21 -5.81
CA ALA A 16 -16.27 -0.29 -4.88
C ALA A 16 -14.78 -0.06 -5.23
N LEU A 17 -14.17 0.92 -4.55
CA LEU A 17 -12.71 1.12 -4.52
C LEU A 17 -12.18 0.62 -3.18
N LEU A 18 -10.98 0.04 -3.19
CA LEU A 18 -10.28 -0.32 -1.96
C LEU A 18 -9.53 0.89 -1.43
N ILE A 19 -9.75 1.23 -0.15
CA ILE A 19 -8.98 2.27 0.55
C ILE A 19 -8.16 1.62 1.65
N THR A 20 -6.85 1.85 1.63
CA THR A 20 -5.93 1.49 2.71
C THR A 20 -5.01 2.66 3.03
N PRO A 21 -4.27 2.66 4.16
CA PRO A 21 -3.08 3.48 4.26
C PRO A 21 -2.07 3.08 3.18
N SER A 22 -1.32 4.03 2.61
CA SER A 22 -0.29 3.70 1.61
C SER A 22 0.85 2.86 2.22
N VAL A 23 1.21 3.16 3.46
CA VAL A 23 2.21 2.44 4.25
C VAL A 23 1.75 2.37 5.72
N ALA A 24 2.23 1.37 6.47
CA ALA A 24 1.75 1.12 7.83
C ALA A 24 2.41 1.99 8.92
N HIS A 25 3.38 2.83 8.55
CA HIS A 25 4.12 3.70 9.46
C HIS A 25 4.53 4.98 8.73
N VAL A 26 4.85 6.02 9.50
CA VAL A 26 5.50 7.23 8.97
C VAL A 26 6.96 6.96 8.60
N ALA A 27 7.63 7.93 7.96
CA ALA A 27 9.02 7.79 7.55
C ALA A 27 9.92 7.37 8.73
N PRO A 28 10.56 6.19 8.66
CA PRO A 28 11.45 5.73 9.73
C PRO A 28 12.77 6.53 9.71
N PRO A 29 13.45 6.67 10.85
CA PRO A 29 14.76 7.31 10.88
C PRO A 29 15.78 6.48 10.09
N LEU A 30 16.60 7.15 9.27
CA LEU A 30 17.57 6.47 8.39
C LEU A 30 18.72 5.81 9.16
N ALA A 31 19.27 6.49 10.18
CA ALA A 31 20.51 6.07 10.83
C ALA A 31 20.46 4.64 11.45
N PRO A 32 19.39 4.22 12.15
CA PRO A 32 19.29 2.84 12.63
C PRO A 32 19.29 1.81 11.49
N LEU A 33 18.60 2.09 10.39
CA LEU A 33 18.46 1.17 9.25
C LEU A 33 19.78 0.92 8.52
N LEU A 34 20.72 1.87 8.56
CA LEU A 34 22.04 1.72 7.95
C LEU A 34 22.97 0.77 8.73
N ASN A 35 22.69 0.57 10.01
CA ASN A 35 23.59 -0.16 10.92
C ASN A 35 23.03 -1.51 11.37
N ASP A 36 21.78 -1.83 11.01
CA ASP A 36 21.09 -3.06 11.40
C ASP A 36 20.29 -3.62 10.21
N GLU A 37 20.83 -4.69 9.61
CA GLU A 37 20.26 -5.36 8.44
C GLU A 37 18.91 -6.01 8.75
N GLU A 38 18.75 -6.63 9.92
CA GLU A 38 17.50 -7.28 10.30
C GLU A 38 16.41 -6.21 10.51
N LEU A 39 16.74 -5.10 11.17
CA LEU A 39 15.83 -3.97 11.31
C LEU A 39 15.42 -3.39 9.95
N PHE A 40 16.36 -3.29 9.00
CA PHE A 40 16.06 -2.86 7.64
C PHE A 40 15.06 -3.81 6.96
N ILE A 41 15.29 -5.12 7.02
CA ILE A 41 14.40 -6.13 6.43
C ILE A 41 12.99 -6.01 7.02
N GLN A 42 12.86 -5.95 8.34
CA GLN A 42 11.56 -5.83 9.01
C GLN A 42 10.84 -4.52 8.64
N THR A 43 11.58 -3.41 8.58
CA THR A 43 11.03 -2.10 8.21
C THR A 43 10.58 -2.07 6.74
N ASN A 44 11.37 -2.67 5.83
CA ASN A 44 11.03 -2.76 4.42
C ASN A 44 9.78 -3.64 4.19
N LEU A 45 9.67 -4.77 4.90
CA LEU A 45 8.46 -5.60 4.88
C LEU A 45 7.24 -4.83 5.36
N ALA A 46 7.36 -4.06 6.45
CA ALA A 46 6.28 -3.22 6.96
C ALA A 46 5.89 -2.10 5.98
N THR A 47 6.87 -1.50 5.29
CA THR A 47 6.68 -0.47 4.26
C THR A 47 5.88 -1.03 3.08
N LEU A 48 6.23 -2.22 2.62
CA LEU A 48 5.66 -2.83 1.40
C LEU A 48 4.36 -3.61 1.64
N ARG A 49 4.01 -3.92 2.89
CA ARG A 49 2.89 -4.79 3.25
C ARG A 49 1.55 -4.40 2.64
N LEU A 50 1.30 -3.10 2.47
CA LEU A 50 0.01 -2.58 2.00
C LEU A 50 -0.05 -2.34 0.49
N THR A 51 1.10 -2.24 -0.18
CA THR A 51 1.20 -1.99 -1.63
C THR A 51 1.48 -3.27 -2.43
N MET A 52 2.24 -4.22 -1.87
CA MET A 52 2.60 -5.46 -2.55
C MET A 52 1.39 -6.32 -2.97
N PRO A 53 0.29 -6.42 -2.20
CA PRO A 53 -0.91 -7.10 -2.69
C PRO A 53 -1.44 -6.48 -3.99
N GLY A 54 -1.46 -5.14 -4.09
CA GLY A 54 -1.85 -4.42 -5.30
C GLY A 54 -0.93 -4.74 -6.49
N SER A 55 0.39 -4.72 -6.28
CA SER A 55 1.37 -5.13 -7.29
C SER A 55 1.18 -6.57 -7.77
N LEU A 56 0.97 -7.51 -6.83
CA LEU A 56 0.73 -8.92 -7.13
C LEU A 56 -0.56 -9.10 -7.95
N LEU A 57 -1.62 -8.37 -7.60
CA LEU A 57 -2.93 -8.45 -8.26
C LEU A 57 -3.07 -7.50 -9.45
N ASN A 58 -2.01 -6.77 -9.82
CA ASN A 58 -2.02 -5.76 -10.90
C ASN A 58 -3.20 -4.79 -10.76
N MET A 59 -3.43 -4.34 -9.54
CA MET A 59 -4.37 -3.28 -9.24
C MET A 59 -3.69 -1.94 -9.53
N PRO A 60 -4.27 -1.05 -10.34
CA PRO A 60 -3.86 0.34 -10.33
C PRO A 60 -4.14 0.94 -8.95
N GLY A 61 -3.29 1.88 -8.53
CA GLY A 61 -3.48 2.57 -7.27
C GLY A 61 -2.84 3.96 -7.23
N VAL A 62 -3.51 4.90 -6.55
CA VAL A 62 -3.08 6.30 -6.37
C VAL A 62 -2.94 6.58 -4.88
N SER A 63 -1.74 7.01 -4.47
CA SER A 63 -1.48 7.45 -3.10
C SER A 63 -1.72 8.96 -2.99
N LEU A 64 -2.57 9.36 -2.05
CA LEU A 64 -2.92 10.75 -1.76
C LEU A 64 -2.51 11.11 -0.32
N PRO A 65 -2.09 12.36 -0.05
CA PRO A 65 -1.87 12.81 1.32
C PRO A 65 -3.14 12.67 2.17
N SER A 66 -3.02 12.13 3.38
CA SER A 66 -4.14 11.95 4.31
C SER A 66 -4.00 12.75 5.61
N GLY A 67 -2.88 13.45 5.80
CA GLY A 67 -2.61 14.27 6.98
C GLY A 67 -1.17 14.13 7.46
N CYS A 68 -0.99 14.29 8.77
CA CYS A 68 0.28 14.04 9.46
C CYS A 68 0.04 13.26 10.76
N ASP A 69 1.06 12.58 11.26
CA ASP A 69 1.05 11.98 12.59
C ASP A 69 1.25 13.03 13.71
N ALA A 70 1.33 12.56 14.95
CA ALA A 70 1.55 13.42 16.13
C ALA A 70 2.91 14.15 16.11
N SER A 71 3.86 13.70 15.30
CA SER A 71 5.18 14.32 15.12
C SER A 71 5.24 15.24 13.89
N GLY A 72 4.12 15.42 13.18
CA GLY A 72 4.02 16.22 11.96
C GLY A 72 4.52 15.53 10.69
N LEU A 73 4.81 14.22 10.72
CA LEU A 73 5.25 13.47 9.56
C LEU A 73 4.07 13.11 8.65
N PRO A 74 4.18 13.26 7.31
CA PRO A 74 3.06 13.00 6.40
C PRO A 74 2.54 11.56 6.45
N THR A 75 1.22 11.42 6.36
CA THR A 75 0.54 10.13 6.15
C THR A 75 -0.11 10.10 4.77
N GLY A 76 -0.32 8.89 4.23
CA GLY A 76 -0.96 8.69 2.93
C GLY A 76 -2.09 7.66 2.99
N LEU A 77 -3.09 7.86 2.15
CA LEU A 77 -4.08 6.84 1.80
C LEU A 77 -3.84 6.38 0.36
N LEU A 78 -4.08 5.11 0.09
CA LEU A 78 -4.00 4.48 -1.21
C LEU A 78 -5.41 4.10 -1.65
N LEU A 79 -5.84 4.65 -2.78
CA LEU A 79 -7.02 4.21 -3.51
C LEU A 79 -6.58 3.18 -4.53
N SER A 80 -7.21 2.01 -4.57
CA SER A 80 -6.91 0.97 -5.55
C SER A 80 -8.18 0.45 -6.21
N ALA A 81 -8.08 0.10 -7.49
CA ALA A 81 -9.17 -0.47 -8.29
C ALA A 81 -8.78 -1.85 -8.85
N PRO A 82 -9.73 -2.66 -9.36
CA PRO A 82 -9.41 -3.84 -10.16
C PRO A 82 -8.53 -3.53 -11.38
N ALA A 83 -7.84 -4.55 -11.89
CA ALA A 83 -6.94 -4.43 -13.03
C ALA A 83 -7.65 -3.84 -14.26
N GLY A 84 -7.08 -2.78 -14.85
CA GLY A 84 -7.61 -2.11 -16.05
C GLY A 84 -8.66 -1.05 -15.77
N GLU A 85 -8.95 -0.73 -14.51
CA GLU A 85 -9.94 0.28 -14.12
C GLU A 85 -9.33 1.62 -13.69
N ASP A 86 -8.14 1.97 -14.19
CA ASP A 86 -7.39 3.17 -13.85
C ASP A 86 -8.21 4.47 -13.97
N ALA A 87 -9.13 4.55 -14.95
CA ALA A 87 -9.97 5.73 -15.18
C ALA A 87 -10.94 6.06 -14.03
N ARG A 88 -11.07 5.17 -13.03
CA ARG A 88 -11.88 5.37 -11.83
C ARG A 88 -11.11 6.02 -10.68
N LEU A 89 -9.78 6.13 -10.78
CA LEU A 89 -8.87 6.70 -9.77
C LEU A 89 -8.50 8.14 -10.10
#